data_AF-A0A854WB74-F1
#
_entry.id   AF-A0A854WB74-F1
#
_cell.length_a   1.000
_cell.length_b   1.000
_cell.length_c   1.000
_cell.angle_alpha   90.00
_cell.angle_beta   90.00
_cell.angle_gamma   90.00
#
_symmetry.space_group_name_H-M   'P 1'
#
loop_
_entity.id
_entity.type
_entity.pdbx_description
1 polymer ?
#
loop_
_entity_poly.entity_id
_entity_poly.type
_entity_poly.pdbx_seq_one_letter_code
_entity_poly.pdbx_strand_id
1 'polypeptide(L)'
;MGILSSLFGKKKPKNNVTITFSENNSSDSDFETLMSFYQKRPRLEDYMDRTFDMPAYNDSYIAEEGYKLRELLLLVWWGKLKKGRQADAVPPRYFFYNYNLDAQKTTKKLLKDGLLEVTDDKMSLTEKGKDIASKYNSLWEIHSFKHIPTNLDIDYTAWDEDKYLLIYYKIQVNYLSDMNDYYKEKNDFLQTSTYPEKAKDRKEEIVTNNEDMNRNNKLINDYSQKIKILENK
;
A
#
# COMPACT_ATOMS: atom_id res chain seq x y z
N MET A 1 -2.75 24.42 -18.05
CA MET A 1 -4.22 24.42 -17.91
C MET A 1 -4.78 23.20 -18.64
N GLY A 2 -5.29 22.24 -17.88
CA GLY A 2 -6.37 21.31 -18.23
C GLY A 2 -6.18 20.29 -19.37
N ILE A 3 -5.71 19.08 -19.05
CA ILE A 3 -6.11 17.84 -19.75
C ILE A 3 -6.15 16.68 -18.74
N LEU A 4 -7.19 16.59 -17.91
CA LEU A 4 -7.55 15.38 -17.14
C LEU A 4 -9.08 15.27 -16.99
N SER A 5 -9.81 15.43 -18.09
CA SER A 5 -11.25 15.15 -18.15
C SER A 5 -11.49 13.96 -19.08
N SER A 6 -11.19 12.76 -18.61
CA SER A 6 -11.63 11.53 -19.28
C SER A 6 -11.35 10.37 -18.35
N LEU A 7 -12.39 9.93 -17.63
CA LEU A 7 -12.64 8.55 -17.14
C LEU A 7 -13.73 8.52 -16.03
N PHE A 8 -14.70 9.44 -16.04
CA PHE A 8 -15.89 9.31 -15.20
C PHE A 8 -16.92 8.41 -15.90
N GLY A 9 -16.89 7.13 -15.57
CA GLY A 9 -18.01 6.22 -15.81
C GLY A 9 -19.21 6.60 -14.95
N LYS A 10 -20.35 6.92 -15.57
CA LYS A 10 -21.62 7.24 -14.91
C LYS A 10 -22.05 6.08 -13.99
N LYS A 11 -22.29 6.37 -12.70
CA LYS A 11 -22.93 5.43 -11.76
C LYS A 11 -24.32 5.03 -12.30
N LYS A 12 -24.58 3.72 -12.43
CA LYS A 12 -25.92 3.18 -12.72
C LYS A 12 -26.83 3.30 -11.50
N PRO A 13 -28.14 3.56 -11.66
CA PRO A 13 -29.09 3.59 -10.55
C PRO A 13 -29.29 2.17 -10.01
N LYS A 14 -29.25 2.00 -8.67
CA LYS A 14 -29.55 0.74 -8.00
C LYS A 14 -31.06 0.46 -8.07
N ASN A 15 -31.44 -0.76 -8.45
CA ASN A 15 -32.82 -1.22 -8.39
C ASN A 15 -33.31 -1.27 -6.94
N ASN A 16 -34.45 -0.62 -6.68
CA ASN A 16 -35.14 -0.70 -5.40
C ASN A 16 -35.87 -2.04 -5.30
N VAL A 17 -35.46 -2.88 -4.34
CA VAL A 17 -36.28 -4.00 -3.87
C VAL A 17 -37.09 -3.48 -2.69
N THR A 18 -38.40 -3.34 -2.85
CA THR A 18 -39.31 -2.97 -1.76
C THR A 18 -39.64 -4.24 -0.97
N ILE A 19 -39.14 -4.32 0.26
CA ILE A 19 -39.55 -5.33 1.24
C ILE A 19 -40.43 -4.61 2.26
N THR A 20 -41.72 -4.96 2.30
CA THR A 20 -42.65 -4.51 3.32
C THR A 20 -42.50 -5.35 4.58
N PHE A 21 -42.13 -4.71 5.70
CA PHE A 21 -42.12 -5.31 7.03
C PHE A 21 -43.22 -4.71 7.90
N SER A 22 -43.91 -5.59 8.64
CA SER A 22 -44.96 -5.28 9.60
C SER A 22 -44.39 -4.64 10.86
N GLU A 23 -45.09 -3.63 11.37
CA GLU A 23 -44.72 -2.76 12.48
C GLU A 23 -44.50 -3.49 13.81
N ASN A 24 -43.26 -3.42 14.32
CA ASN A 24 -42.88 -3.43 15.73
C ASN A 24 -41.73 -2.39 15.90
N ASN A 25 -42.12 -1.13 16.11
CA ASN A 25 -41.43 0.03 15.54
C ASN A 25 -40.26 0.67 16.35
N SER A 26 -39.57 0.00 17.29
CA SER A 26 -38.39 0.63 17.94
C SER A 26 -37.13 -0.24 18.00
N SER A 27 -37.21 -1.54 18.29
CA SER A 27 -36.02 -2.41 18.32
C SER A 27 -35.45 -2.68 16.94
N ASP A 28 -36.32 -2.80 15.92
CA ASP A 28 -35.90 -3.09 14.55
C ASP A 28 -35.19 -1.89 13.90
N SER A 29 -35.61 -0.66 14.21
CA SER A 29 -34.96 0.57 13.72
C SER A 29 -33.56 0.76 14.29
N ASP A 30 -33.38 0.51 15.59
CA ASP A 30 -32.08 0.66 16.25
C ASP A 30 -31.09 -0.44 15.82
N PHE A 31 -31.59 -1.67 15.63
CA PHE A 31 -30.79 -2.76 15.06
C PHE A 31 -30.29 -2.43 13.66
N GLU A 32 -31.18 -1.99 12.76
CA GLU A 32 -30.81 -1.58 11.40
C GLU A 32 -29.84 -0.40 11.40
N THR A 33 -30.03 0.56 12.30
CA THR A 33 -29.10 1.70 12.47
C THR A 33 -27.71 1.22 12.88
N LEU A 34 -27.62 0.29 13.85
CA LEU A 34 -26.35 -0.32 14.25
C LEU A 34 -25.71 -1.10 13.08
N MET A 35 -26.49 -1.87 12.32
CA MET A 35 -25.99 -2.58 11.14
C MET A 35 -25.44 -1.62 10.09
N SER A 36 -26.08 -0.45 9.92
CA SER A 36 -25.60 0.57 8.99
C SER A 36 -24.22 1.12 9.35
N PHE A 37 -23.86 1.20 10.64
CA PHE A 37 -22.51 1.61 11.06
C PHE A 37 -21.46 0.61 10.58
N TYR A 38 -21.69 -0.69 10.70
CA TYR A 38 -20.73 -1.69 10.19
C TYR A 38 -20.53 -1.59 8.68
N GLN A 39 -21.56 -1.24 7.92
CA GLN A 39 -21.46 -1.03 6.47
C GLN A 39 -20.78 0.28 6.07
N LYS A 40 -20.92 1.33 6.89
CA LYS A 40 -20.33 2.66 6.66
C LYS A 40 -18.91 2.82 7.20
N ARG A 41 -18.40 1.83 7.93
CA ARG A 41 -17.06 1.88 8.53
C ARG A 41 -16.03 2.25 7.45
N PRO A 42 -15.25 3.32 7.63
CA PRO A 42 -14.18 3.67 6.70
C PRO A 42 -13.22 2.50 6.50
N ARG A 43 -12.83 2.25 5.25
CA ARG A 43 -11.83 1.24 4.90
C ARG A 43 -10.65 1.92 4.24
N LEU A 44 -9.43 1.54 4.64
CA LEU A 44 -8.21 2.18 4.13
C LEU A 44 -8.07 2.08 2.60
N GLU A 45 -8.56 0.99 2.00
CA GLU A 45 -8.63 0.82 0.53
C GLU A 45 -9.36 1.95 -0.18
N ASP A 46 -10.38 2.55 0.44
CA ASP A 46 -11.17 3.61 -0.17
C ASP A 46 -10.38 4.95 -0.25
N TYR A 47 -9.23 5.05 0.43
CA TYR A 47 -8.34 6.21 0.43
C TYR A 47 -7.07 5.96 -0.40
N MET A 48 -6.85 4.72 -0.82
CA MET A 48 -5.74 4.35 -1.67
C MET A 48 -6.22 4.33 -3.11
N ASP A 49 -5.59 5.11 -3.99
CA ASP A 49 -5.80 5.03 -5.44
C ASP A 49 -5.18 3.75 -6.06
N ARG A 50 -4.92 2.73 -5.24
CA ARG A 50 -4.23 1.50 -5.59
C ARG A 50 -4.89 0.34 -4.90
N THR A 51 -5.15 -0.71 -5.67
CA THR A 51 -5.72 -1.93 -5.12
C THR A 51 -4.66 -2.71 -4.34
N PHE A 52 -5.07 -3.40 -3.28
CA PHE A 52 -4.16 -4.23 -2.50
C PHE A 52 -3.61 -5.43 -3.30
N ASP A 53 -4.31 -5.85 -4.35
CA ASP A 53 -3.91 -6.91 -5.27
C ASP A 53 -3.11 -6.39 -6.48
N MET A 54 -2.71 -5.11 -6.47
CA MET A 54 -1.87 -4.54 -7.51
C MET A 54 -0.60 -5.40 -7.70
N PRO A 55 -0.30 -5.87 -8.93
CA PRO A 55 0.87 -6.70 -9.15
C PRO A 55 2.13 -5.87 -8.94
N ALA A 56 3.19 -6.49 -8.43
CA ALA A 56 4.43 -5.79 -8.10
C ALA A 56 5.22 -5.29 -9.36
N TYR A 57 4.81 -5.73 -10.54
CA TYR A 57 5.35 -5.37 -11.85
C TYR A 57 4.34 -5.81 -12.93
N ASN A 58 4.46 -5.30 -14.15
CA ASN A 58 3.63 -5.69 -15.29
C ASN A 58 4.42 -5.83 -16.61
N ASP A 59 5.74 -5.62 -16.60
CA ASP A 59 6.61 -5.63 -17.79
C ASP A 59 6.26 -4.57 -18.85
N SER A 60 5.52 -3.53 -18.49
CA SER A 60 5.22 -2.44 -19.42
C SER A 60 6.42 -1.52 -19.64
N TYR A 61 7.36 -1.47 -18.70
CA TYR A 61 8.55 -0.63 -18.83
C TYR A 61 9.62 -1.34 -19.67
N ILE A 62 10.13 -0.64 -20.69
CA ILE A 62 11.16 -1.14 -21.59
C ILE A 62 12.49 -0.47 -21.22
N ALA A 63 13.40 -1.20 -20.57
CA ALA A 63 14.74 -0.71 -20.30
C ALA A 63 15.59 -0.68 -21.58
N GLU A 64 16.45 0.33 -21.69
CA GLU A 64 17.36 0.50 -22.84
C GLU A 64 18.30 -0.69 -23.02
N GLU A 65 18.65 -1.36 -21.93
CA GLU A 65 19.55 -2.52 -21.89
C GLU A 65 18.85 -3.83 -22.30
N GLY A 66 17.55 -3.79 -22.63
CA GLY A 66 16.79 -4.96 -23.07
C GLY A 66 16.43 -5.94 -21.94
N TYR A 67 16.37 -5.45 -20.69
CA TYR A 67 15.93 -6.19 -19.51
C TYR A 67 14.60 -5.69 -19.00
N LYS A 68 13.87 -6.56 -18.30
CA LYS A 68 12.71 -6.18 -17.49
C LYS A 68 13.17 -5.57 -16.18
N LEU A 69 12.39 -4.67 -15.58
CA LEU A 69 12.79 -4.06 -14.30
C LEU A 69 12.96 -5.09 -13.17
N ARG A 70 12.17 -6.16 -13.13
CA ARG A 70 12.40 -7.25 -12.15
C ARG A 70 13.72 -8.01 -12.36
N GLU A 71 14.23 -8.08 -13.59
CA GLU A 71 15.54 -8.68 -13.90
C GLU A 71 16.67 -7.75 -13.47
N LEU A 72 16.51 -6.44 -13.69
CA LEU A 72 17.43 -5.41 -13.23
C LEU A 72 17.45 -5.29 -11.70
N LEU A 73 16.31 -5.51 -11.04
CA LEU A 73 16.25 -5.61 -9.58
C LEU A 73 17.13 -6.76 -9.06
N LEU A 74 17.22 -7.88 -9.79
CA LEU A 74 18.13 -8.98 -9.43
C LEU A 74 19.60 -8.57 -9.59
N LEU A 75 19.94 -7.81 -10.64
CA LEU A 75 21.27 -7.23 -10.81
C LEU A 75 21.63 -6.30 -9.64
N VAL A 76 20.71 -5.41 -9.25
CA VAL A 76 20.87 -4.54 -8.07
C VAL A 76 21.06 -5.36 -6.80
N TRP A 77 20.30 -6.45 -6.63
CA TRP A 77 20.44 -7.34 -5.47
C TRP A 77 21.82 -8.00 -5.39
N TRP A 78 22.38 -8.48 -6.50
CA TRP A 78 23.75 -8.99 -6.57
C TRP A 78 24.77 -7.91 -6.20
N GLY A 79 24.56 -6.68 -6.66
CA GLY A 79 25.45 -5.55 -6.41
C GLY A 79 25.35 -4.89 -5.04
N LYS A 80 24.35 -5.23 -4.21
CA LYS A 80 24.17 -4.58 -2.90
C LYS A 80 25.31 -4.79 -1.92
N LEU A 81 26.10 -5.86 -2.04
CA LEU A 81 27.24 -6.11 -1.15
C LEU A 81 28.56 -5.70 -1.82
N LYS A 82 29.31 -4.80 -1.16
CA LYS A 82 30.62 -4.30 -1.66
C LYS A 82 31.62 -5.43 -1.97
N LYS A 83 31.58 -6.52 -1.21
CA LYS A 83 32.50 -7.67 -1.37
C LYS A 83 31.94 -8.77 -2.27
N GLY A 84 30.82 -8.53 -2.95
CA GLY A 84 30.06 -9.57 -3.63
C GLY A 84 29.33 -10.52 -2.68
N ARG A 85 28.58 -11.44 -3.26
CA ARG A 85 27.89 -12.55 -2.57
C ARG A 85 28.60 -13.85 -2.93
N GLN A 86 28.37 -14.91 -2.15
CA GLN A 86 28.82 -16.24 -2.57
C GLN A 86 28.18 -16.59 -3.93
N ALA A 87 28.92 -17.25 -4.82
CA ALA A 87 28.43 -17.56 -6.16
C ALA A 87 27.23 -18.53 -6.16
N ASP A 88 27.09 -19.32 -5.10
CA ASP A 88 25.95 -20.22 -4.84
C ASP A 88 24.81 -19.56 -4.04
N ALA A 89 24.92 -18.27 -3.73
CA ALA A 89 23.92 -17.56 -2.94
C ALA A 89 22.55 -17.61 -3.62
N VAL A 90 21.56 -18.09 -2.89
CA VAL A 90 20.19 -18.17 -3.38
C VAL A 90 19.50 -16.80 -3.22
N PRO A 91 18.93 -16.23 -4.29
CA PRO A 91 18.12 -15.02 -4.19
C PRO A 91 16.97 -15.18 -3.19
N PRO A 92 16.50 -14.10 -2.54
CA PRO A 92 15.37 -14.17 -1.63
C PRO A 92 14.10 -14.71 -2.29
N ARG A 93 13.25 -15.37 -1.48
CA ARG A 93 12.00 -16.01 -1.92
C ARG A 93 11.08 -15.09 -2.73
N TYR A 94 11.07 -13.79 -2.44
CA TYR A 94 10.22 -12.83 -3.13
C TYR A 94 10.56 -12.69 -4.64
N PHE A 95 11.79 -12.98 -5.07
CA PHE A 95 12.11 -13.02 -6.51
C PHE A 95 11.31 -14.08 -7.26
N PHE A 96 11.03 -15.20 -6.60
CA PHE A 96 10.29 -16.30 -7.21
C PHE A 96 8.79 -16.10 -7.06
N TYR A 97 8.30 -15.81 -5.85
CA TYR A 97 6.86 -15.77 -5.58
C TYR A 97 6.21 -14.44 -5.92
N ASN A 98 6.87 -13.33 -5.60
CA ASN A 98 6.30 -12.00 -5.83
C ASN A 98 6.68 -11.47 -7.22
N TYR A 99 7.90 -11.77 -7.70
CA TYR A 99 8.40 -11.31 -9.00
C TYR A 99 8.27 -12.32 -10.14
N ASN A 100 7.82 -13.55 -9.88
CA ASN A 100 7.76 -14.65 -10.85
C ASN A 100 9.02 -14.73 -11.74
N LEU A 101 10.19 -14.51 -11.13
CA LEU A 101 11.46 -14.44 -11.82
C LEU A 101 12.14 -15.81 -11.78
N ASP A 102 12.54 -16.29 -12.96
CA ASP A 102 13.52 -17.36 -13.05
C ASP A 102 14.91 -16.78 -12.75
N ALA A 103 15.25 -16.73 -11.46
CA ALA A 103 16.45 -16.06 -11.01
C ALA A 103 17.74 -16.77 -11.49
N GLN A 104 17.71 -18.09 -11.70
CA GLN A 104 18.85 -18.84 -12.23
C GLN A 104 19.10 -18.49 -13.70
N LYS A 105 18.06 -18.55 -14.53
CA LYS A 105 18.17 -18.16 -15.94
C LYS A 105 18.58 -16.71 -16.10
N THR A 106 18.01 -15.82 -15.28
CA THR A 106 18.35 -14.40 -15.28
C THR A 106 19.81 -14.17 -14.89
N THR A 107 20.29 -14.80 -13.82
CA THR A 107 21.69 -14.69 -13.39
C THR A 107 22.66 -15.20 -14.46
N LYS A 108 22.35 -16.32 -15.13
CA LYS A 108 23.14 -16.82 -16.27
C LYS A 108 23.20 -15.82 -17.43
N LYS A 109 22.07 -15.15 -17.73
CA LYS A 109 22.03 -14.08 -18.75
C LYS A 109 22.92 -12.90 -18.33
N LEU A 110 22.82 -12.44 -17.08
CA LEU A 110 23.64 -11.34 -16.56
C LEU A 110 25.16 -11.64 -16.62
N LEU A 111 25.57 -12.89 -16.32
CA LEU A 111 26.95 -13.35 -16.49
C LEU A 111 27.37 -13.35 -17.96
N LYS A 112 26.54 -13.91 -18.85
CA LYS A 112 26.81 -13.96 -20.30
C LYS A 112 26.97 -12.56 -20.90
N ASP A 113 26.18 -11.60 -20.44
CA ASP A 113 26.18 -10.23 -20.94
C ASP A 113 27.30 -9.36 -20.30
N GLY A 114 28.14 -9.97 -19.47
CA GLY A 114 29.30 -9.36 -18.82
C GLY A 114 28.94 -8.36 -17.73
N LEU A 115 27.77 -8.51 -17.10
CA LEU A 115 27.30 -7.63 -16.01
C LEU A 115 27.68 -8.16 -14.63
N LEU A 116 27.85 -9.48 -14.54
CA LEU A 116 28.34 -10.18 -13.37
C LEU A 116 29.65 -10.89 -13.70
N GLU A 117 30.47 -11.08 -12.69
CA GLU A 117 31.68 -11.90 -12.74
C GLU A 117 31.77 -12.76 -11.47
N VAL A 118 32.54 -13.84 -11.56
CA VAL A 118 32.83 -14.72 -10.43
C VAL A 118 34.34 -14.72 -10.19
N THR A 119 34.74 -14.25 -9.00
CA THR A 119 36.14 -14.19 -8.56
C THR A 119 36.23 -14.76 -7.14
N ASP A 120 37.12 -15.72 -6.91
CA ASP A 120 37.30 -16.39 -5.61
C ASP A 120 35.98 -16.88 -4.99
N ASP A 121 35.17 -17.59 -5.79
CA ASP A 121 33.83 -18.09 -5.46
C ASP A 121 32.81 -17.00 -5.08
N LYS A 122 33.09 -15.74 -5.39
CA LYS A 122 32.17 -14.63 -5.16
C LYS A 122 31.65 -14.05 -6.45
N MET A 123 30.34 -13.83 -6.49
CA MET A 123 29.65 -13.11 -7.54
C MET A 123 29.59 -11.62 -7.21
N SER A 124 30.10 -10.80 -8.13
CA SER A 124 30.10 -9.33 -8.06
C SER A 124 29.71 -8.70 -9.39
N LEU A 125 29.38 -7.41 -9.35
CA LEU A 125 29.17 -6.62 -10.57
C LEU A 125 30.52 -6.29 -11.22
N THR A 126 30.58 -6.43 -12.55
CA THR A 126 31.65 -5.81 -13.36
C THR A 126 31.48 -4.29 -13.38
N GLU A 127 32.42 -3.53 -13.95
CA GLU A 127 32.24 -2.07 -14.13
C GLU A 127 30.97 -1.74 -14.94
N LYS A 128 30.74 -2.45 -16.05
CA LYS A 128 29.50 -2.34 -16.84
C LYS A 128 28.25 -2.68 -16.00
N GLY A 129 28.35 -3.70 -15.15
CA GLY A 129 27.27 -4.09 -14.24
C GLY A 129 26.97 -3.01 -13.20
N LYS A 130 28.00 -2.34 -12.66
CA LYS A 130 27.87 -1.24 -11.69
C LYS A 130 27.18 -0.03 -12.32
N ASP A 131 27.58 0.34 -13.53
CA ASP A 131 26.97 1.47 -14.26
C ASP A 131 25.47 1.25 -14.45
N ILE A 132 25.08 0.07 -14.92
CA ILE A 132 23.66 -0.29 -15.10
C ILE A 132 22.95 -0.37 -13.74
N ALA A 133 23.51 -1.07 -12.75
CA ALA A 133 22.87 -1.19 -11.44
C ALA A 133 22.68 0.17 -10.75
N SER A 134 23.59 1.12 -10.96
CA SER A 134 23.48 2.49 -10.45
C SER A 134 22.27 3.21 -11.03
N LYS A 135 22.06 3.14 -12.35
CA LYS A 135 20.89 3.70 -13.06
C LYS A 135 19.55 3.18 -12.52
N TYR A 136 19.53 1.94 -12.03
CA TYR A 136 18.34 1.26 -11.53
C TYR A 136 18.30 1.09 -10.01
N ASN A 137 19.16 1.79 -9.24
CA ASN A 137 19.23 1.59 -7.79
C ASN A 137 17.91 1.91 -7.06
N SER A 138 17.10 2.84 -7.59
CA SER A 138 15.77 3.16 -7.05
C SER A 138 14.79 1.98 -7.06
N LEU A 139 15.01 0.96 -7.91
CA LEU A 139 14.22 -0.29 -7.86
C LEU A 139 14.31 -0.93 -6.48
N TRP A 140 15.48 -0.83 -5.82
CA TRP A 140 15.67 -1.31 -4.45
C TRP A 140 14.72 -0.65 -3.46
N GLU A 141 14.56 0.66 -3.59
CA GLU A 141 13.75 1.48 -2.70
C GLU A 141 12.26 1.22 -2.93
N ILE A 142 11.82 1.22 -4.20
CA ILE A 142 10.43 0.93 -4.60
C ILE A 142 9.95 -0.41 -4.04
N HIS A 143 10.76 -1.46 -4.20
CA HIS A 143 10.37 -2.81 -3.77
C HIS A 143 10.40 -2.97 -2.24
N SER A 144 11.24 -2.18 -1.57
CA SER A 144 11.40 -2.20 -0.12
C SER A 144 10.30 -1.39 0.57
N PHE A 145 9.64 -0.47 -0.14
CA PHE A 145 8.54 0.32 0.38
C PHE A 145 7.33 -0.55 0.76
N LYS A 146 6.89 -0.47 2.02
CA LYS A 146 5.81 -1.32 2.58
C LYS A 146 4.51 -0.58 2.89
N HIS A 147 4.46 0.73 2.69
CA HIS A 147 3.38 1.56 3.19
C HIS A 147 2.19 1.69 2.23
N ILE A 148 2.44 1.65 0.92
CA ILE A 148 1.39 1.58 -0.12
C ILE A 148 1.75 0.50 -1.13
N PRO A 149 0.75 -0.09 -1.83
CA PRO A 149 1.03 -0.99 -2.95
C PRO A 149 1.87 -0.29 -4.03
N THR A 150 3.02 -0.88 -4.38
CA THR A 150 3.93 -0.36 -5.41
C THR A 150 4.07 -1.34 -6.58
N ASN A 151 4.37 -0.78 -7.75
CA ASN A 151 4.64 -1.53 -8.97
C ASN A 151 5.91 -0.97 -9.63
N LEU A 152 6.90 -1.83 -9.88
CA LEU A 152 8.21 -1.43 -10.40
C LEU A 152 8.09 -0.66 -11.73
N ASP A 153 7.30 -1.16 -12.68
CA ASP A 153 7.17 -0.57 -14.02
C ASP A 153 6.47 0.79 -14.00
N ILE A 154 5.48 0.96 -13.14
CA ILE A 154 4.68 2.19 -13.04
C ILE A 154 5.43 3.24 -12.22
N ASP A 155 6.08 2.83 -11.14
CA ASP A 155 6.61 3.77 -10.14
C ASP A 155 8.05 4.20 -10.44
N TYR A 156 8.82 3.41 -11.19
CA TYR A 156 10.25 3.65 -11.42
C TYR A 156 10.56 5.04 -11.99
N THR A 157 9.85 5.48 -13.02
CA THR A 157 10.14 6.75 -13.71
C THR A 157 9.80 7.98 -12.89
N ALA A 158 8.91 7.84 -11.91
CA ALA A 158 8.42 8.93 -11.07
C ALA A 158 8.79 8.71 -9.60
N TRP A 159 9.79 7.87 -9.34
CA TRP A 159 10.19 7.52 -7.98
C TRP A 159 10.77 8.73 -7.26
N ASP A 160 10.18 9.03 -6.10
CA ASP A 160 10.58 10.07 -5.18
C ASP A 160 10.10 9.63 -3.80
N GLU A 161 11.03 9.14 -2.97
CA GLU A 161 10.70 8.57 -1.66
C GLU A 161 9.95 9.56 -0.76
N ASP A 162 10.40 10.83 -0.73
CA ASP A 162 9.78 11.87 0.09
C ASP A 162 8.33 12.14 -0.38
N LYS A 163 8.10 12.18 -1.70
CA LYS A 163 6.75 12.31 -2.26
C LYS A 163 5.85 11.11 -1.93
N TYR A 164 6.37 9.89 -2.00
CA TYR A 164 5.59 8.68 -1.67
C TYR A 164 5.25 8.61 -0.18
N LEU A 165 6.19 8.98 0.70
CA LEU A 165 5.94 9.11 2.13
C LEU A 165 4.90 10.20 2.42
N LEU A 166 4.98 11.34 1.75
CA LEU A 166 4.02 12.44 1.90
C LEU A 166 2.60 11.99 1.53
N ILE A 167 2.44 11.27 0.40
CA ILE A 167 1.16 10.71 -0.02
C ILE A 167 0.63 9.74 1.05
N TYR A 168 1.47 8.80 1.51
CA TYR A 168 1.09 7.84 2.54
C TYR A 168 0.60 8.53 3.82
N TYR A 169 1.33 9.52 4.33
CA TYR A 169 0.94 10.22 5.56
C TYR A 169 -0.36 10.99 5.39
N LYS A 170 -0.59 11.63 4.24
CA LYS A 170 -1.85 12.34 3.94
C LYS A 170 -3.03 11.37 3.90
N ILE A 171 -2.86 10.20 3.27
CA ILE A 171 -3.87 9.12 3.27
C ILE A 171 -4.19 8.69 4.71
N GLN A 172 -3.17 8.45 5.54
CA GLN A 172 -3.37 8.03 6.93
C GLN A 172 -4.10 9.09 7.76
N VAL A 173 -3.74 10.37 7.63
CA VAL A 173 -4.43 11.46 8.35
C VAL A 173 -5.91 11.50 7.98
N ASN A 174 -6.24 11.44 6.68
CA ASN A 174 -7.64 11.47 6.24
C ASN A 174 -8.41 10.24 6.74
N TYR A 175 -7.87 9.04 6.52
CA TYR A 175 -8.51 7.80 6.97
C TYR A 175 -8.76 7.78 8.48
N LEU A 176 -7.78 8.15 9.28
CA LEU A 176 -7.90 8.15 10.75
C LEU A 176 -8.87 9.24 11.24
N SER A 177 -8.97 10.36 10.53
CA SER A 177 -9.93 11.42 10.84
C SER A 177 -11.36 10.95 10.60
N ASP A 178 -11.62 10.34 9.44
CA ASP A 178 -12.95 9.81 9.10
C ASP A 178 -13.32 8.62 10.01
N MET A 179 -12.34 7.82 10.46
CA MET A 179 -12.55 6.80 11.50
C MET A 179 -12.96 7.41 12.84
N ASN A 180 -12.40 8.57 13.22
CA ASN A 180 -12.80 9.26 14.44
C ASN A 180 -14.22 9.81 14.35
N ASP A 181 -14.60 10.38 13.21
CA ASP A 181 -15.95 10.85 12.97
C ASP A 181 -16.96 9.69 13.02
N TYR A 182 -16.62 8.55 12.39
CA TYR A 182 -17.39 7.32 12.50
C TYR A 182 -17.60 6.87 13.97
N TYR A 183 -16.54 6.83 14.78
CA TYR A 183 -16.64 6.45 16.19
C TYR A 183 -17.46 7.43 17.00
N LYS A 184 -17.36 8.73 16.71
CA LYS A 184 -18.17 9.76 17.35
C LYS A 184 -19.65 9.57 17.07
N GLU A 185 -20.03 9.43 15.80
CA GLU A 185 -21.43 9.18 15.39
C GLU A 185 -21.98 7.90 16.03
N LYS A 186 -21.18 6.83 16.06
CA LYS A 186 -21.58 5.58 16.69
C LYS A 186 -21.75 5.72 18.20
N ASN A 187 -20.88 6.47 18.87
CA ASN A 187 -21.02 6.74 20.30
C ASN A 187 -22.28 7.54 20.61
N ASP A 188 -22.59 8.56 19.81
CA ASP A 188 -23.82 9.36 19.96
C ASP A 188 -25.07 8.48 19.83
N PHE A 189 -25.08 7.53 18.87
CA PHE A 189 -26.12 6.51 18.75
C PHE A 189 -26.19 5.62 20.01
N LEU A 190 -25.08 5.03 20.46
CA LEU A 190 -25.06 4.11 21.60
C LEU A 190 -25.50 4.76 22.94
N GLN A 191 -25.28 6.07 23.09
CA GLN A 191 -25.71 6.84 24.26
C GLN A 191 -27.23 7.07 24.29
N THR A 192 -27.84 7.21 23.11
CA THR A 192 -29.26 7.56 22.97
C THR A 192 -30.15 6.35 22.70
N SER A 193 -29.57 5.28 22.15
CA SER A 193 -30.26 4.04 21.80
C SER A 193 -30.50 3.12 23.01
N THR A 194 -31.53 2.29 22.88
CA THR A 194 -31.79 1.17 23.79
C THR A 194 -31.11 -0.11 23.34
N TYR A 195 -30.47 -0.11 22.17
CA TYR A 195 -29.81 -1.26 21.53
C TYR A 195 -28.28 -1.07 21.41
N PRO A 196 -27.46 -2.13 21.57
CA PRO A 196 -27.80 -3.44 22.13
C PRO A 196 -28.47 -3.34 23.50
N GLU A 197 -29.44 -4.20 23.80
CA GLU A 197 -30.34 -4.10 24.97
C GLU A 197 -29.60 -3.89 26.30
N LYS A 198 -28.45 -4.55 26.44
CA LYS A 198 -27.60 -4.45 27.61
C LYS A 198 -26.85 -3.12 27.61
N ALA A 199 -27.22 -2.24 28.54
CA ALA A 199 -26.52 -0.96 28.74
C ALA A 199 -25.02 -1.12 29.06
N LYS A 200 -24.60 -2.26 29.63
CA LYS A 200 -23.18 -2.57 29.84
C LYS A 200 -22.42 -2.67 28.51
N ASP A 201 -22.95 -3.43 27.56
CA ASP A 201 -22.33 -3.67 26.25
C ASP A 201 -22.16 -2.34 25.50
N ARG A 202 -23.18 -1.47 25.53
CA ARG A 202 -23.10 -0.11 24.95
C ARG A 202 -21.99 0.73 25.57
N LYS A 203 -21.88 0.71 26.91
CA LYS A 203 -20.85 1.46 27.64
C LYS A 203 -19.45 0.95 27.33
N GLU A 204 -19.25 -0.37 27.27
CA GLU A 204 -17.96 -0.97 26.92
C GLU A 204 -17.54 -0.64 25.49
N GLU A 205 -18.48 -0.64 24.54
CA GLU A 205 -18.21 -0.25 23.16
C GLU A 205 -17.87 1.25 23.05
N ILE A 206 -18.58 2.12 23.75
CA ILE A 206 -18.24 3.56 23.82
C ILE A 206 -16.82 3.78 24.37
N VAL A 207 -16.45 3.07 25.44
CA VAL A 207 -15.08 3.13 26.00
C VAL A 207 -14.06 2.69 24.95
N THR A 208 -14.30 1.57 24.28
CA THR A 208 -13.41 1.05 23.23
C THR A 208 -13.24 2.05 22.08
N ASN A 209 -14.35 2.61 21.59
CA ASN A 209 -14.34 3.62 20.52
C ASN A 209 -13.56 4.87 20.95
N ASN A 210 -13.72 5.35 22.19
CA ASN A 210 -12.97 6.49 22.71
C ASN A 210 -11.47 6.21 22.82
N GLU A 211 -11.09 4.99 23.23
CA GLU A 211 -9.68 4.57 23.23
C GLU A 211 -9.08 4.52 21.82
N ASP A 212 -9.83 4.01 20.85
CA ASP A 212 -9.42 4.02 19.43
C ASP A 212 -9.25 5.45 18.92
N MET A 213 -10.19 6.35 19.20
CA MET A 213 -10.07 7.76 18.82
C MET A 213 -8.83 8.41 19.43
N ASN A 214 -8.51 8.10 20.69
CA ASN A 214 -7.29 8.58 21.33
C ASN A 214 -6.02 8.04 20.66
N ARG A 215 -6.01 6.78 20.24
CA ARG A 215 -4.90 6.19 19.46
C ARG A 215 -4.77 6.87 18.10
N ASN A 216 -5.87 7.04 17.39
CA ASN A 216 -5.93 7.71 16.08
C ASN A 216 -5.40 9.14 16.17
N ASN A 217 -5.82 9.91 17.18
CA ASN A 217 -5.37 11.29 17.37
C ASN A 217 -3.85 11.40 17.59
N LYS A 218 -3.23 10.44 18.31
CA LYS A 218 -1.76 10.38 18.46
C LYS A 218 -1.07 10.16 17.11
N LEU A 219 -1.59 9.23 16.30
CA LEU A 219 -1.07 8.94 14.96
C LEU A 219 -1.26 10.10 14.00
N ILE A 220 -2.44 10.73 13.99
CA ILE A 220 -2.74 11.93 13.19
C ILE A 220 -1.74 13.03 13.51
N ASN A 221 -1.46 13.28 14.79
CA ASN A 221 -0.47 14.28 15.19
C ASN A 221 0.95 13.93 14.70
N ASP A 222 1.39 12.68 14.87
CA ASP A 222 2.70 12.21 14.38
C ASP A 222 2.82 12.34 12.85
N TYR A 223 1.83 11.87 12.09
CA TYR A 223 1.81 11.98 10.63
C TYR A 223 1.72 13.44 10.16
N SER A 224 0.96 14.29 10.84
CA SER A 224 0.89 15.72 10.53
C SER A 224 2.23 16.43 10.74
N GLN A 225 3.00 16.05 11.75
CA GLN A 225 4.36 16.55 11.94
C GLN A 225 5.30 16.08 10.83
N LYS A 226 5.23 14.81 10.44
CA LYS A 226 6.02 14.26 9.33
C LYS A 226 5.69 14.92 7.99
N ILE A 227 4.40 15.19 7.72
CA ILE A 227 3.95 15.97 6.55
C ILE A 227 4.62 17.35 6.55
N LYS A 228 4.55 18.08 7.67
CA LYS A 228 5.18 19.41 7.78
C LYS A 228 6.69 19.37 7.53
N ILE A 229 7.38 18.34 8.01
CA ILE A 229 8.83 18.19 7.77
C ILE A 229 9.11 18.00 6.28
N LEU A 230 8.36 17.12 5.62
CA LEU A 230 8.54 16.83 4.19
C LEU A 230 8.16 18.00 3.28
N GLU A 231 7.14 18.78 3.63
CA GLU A 231 6.71 19.95 2.84
C GLU A 231 7.66 21.17 2.96
N ASN A 232 8.53 21.19 3.97
CA ASN A 232 9.49 22.27 4.21
C ASN A 232 10.94 21.91 3.82
N LYS A 233 11.16 20.77 3.16
CA LYS A 233 12.45 20.40 2.55
C LYS A 233 12.62 21.08 1.20
#